data_AF-A0A7X8E1P5-F1
#
_entry.id   AF-A0A7X8E1P5-F1
#
_cell.length_a   1.000
_cell.length_b   1.000
_cell.length_c   1.000
_cell.angle_alpha   90.00
_cell.angle_beta   90.00
_cell.angle_gamma   90.00
#
_symmetry.space_group_name_H-M   'P 1'
#
loop_
_entity.id
_entity.type
_entity.pdbx_description
1 polymer ?
#
loop_
_entity_poly.entity_id
_entity_poly.type
_entity_poly.pdbx_seq_one_letter_code
_entity_poly.pdbx_strand_id
1 'polypeptide(L)' 'DYEAALEFHREMGVVSLENESMGVYFIEDPDGYWIEIAPYRN' A
#
# COMPACT_ATOMS: atom_id res chain seq x y z
N ASP A 1 8.57 -8.25 -0.45
CA ASP A 1 8.31 -8.25 0.99
C ASP A 1 7.22 -7.21 1.24
N TYR A 2 6.11 -7.59 1.86
CA TYR A 2 4.95 -6.71 2.03
C TYR A 2 5.26 -5.58 3.02
N GLU A 3 5.94 -5.89 4.12
CA GLU A 3 6.25 -4.92 5.18
C GLU A 3 7.28 -3.89 4.71
N ALA A 4 8.34 -4.36 4.04
CA ALA A 4 9.35 -3.45 3.48
C ALA A 4 8.77 -2.51 2.41
N ALA A 5 7.82 -2.98 1.60
CA ALA A 5 7.12 -2.14 0.64
C ALA A 5 6.23 -1.11 1.34
N LEU A 6 5.52 -1.50 2.40
CA LEU A 6 4.68 -0.58 3.17
C LEU A 6 5.51 0.52 3.83
N GLU A 7 6.64 0.19 4.45
CA GLU A 7 7.55 1.18 5.06
C GLU A 7 8.08 2.17 4.01
N PHE A 8 8.54 1.67 2.85
CA PHE A 8 8.99 2.52 1.75
C PHE A 8 7.90 3.48 1.26
N HIS A 9 6.68 3.02 1.06
CA HIS A 9 5.57 3.87 0.63
C HIS A 9 5.13 4.87 1.71
N ARG A 10 5.25 4.51 3.00
CA ARG A 10 5.01 5.43 4.12
C ARG A 10 6.06 6.54 4.16
N GLU A 11 7.34 6.23 3.96
CA GLU A 11 8.41 7.23 3.87
C GLU A 11 8.21 8.20 2.70
N MET A 12 7.69 7.70 1.58
CA MET A 12 7.31 8.53 0.43
C MET A 12 6.05 9.38 0.66
N GLY A 13 5.24 9.07 1.69
CA GLY A 13 3.98 9.75 1.97
C GLY A 13 2.88 9.51 0.91
N VAL A 14 2.92 8.38 0.21
CA VAL A 14 1.96 8.05 -0.88
C VAL A 14 0.89 7.04 -0.46
N VAL A 15 0.89 6.60 0.80
CA VAL A 15 -0.13 5.70 1.34
C VAL A 15 -1.40 6.49 1.63
N SER A 16 -2.49 6.16 0.93
CA SER A 16 -3.79 6.82 1.11
C SER A 16 -4.70 6.07 2.10
N LEU A 17 -4.58 4.74 2.22
CA LEU A 17 -5.37 3.95 3.15
C LEU A 17 -4.67 2.65 3.54
N GLU A 18 -4.73 2.30 4.82
CA GLU A 18 -4.27 1.01 5.33
C GLU A 18 -5.47 0.22 5.87
N ASN A 19 -5.65 -1.01 5.36
CA ASN A 19 -6.71 -1.90 5.83
C ASN A 19 -6.09 -3.16 6.44
N GLU A 20 -5.70 -3.03 7.71
CA GLU A 20 -5.12 -4.13 8.50
C GLU A 20 -6.05 -5.34 8.58
N SER A 21 -7.38 -5.14 8.60
CA SER A 21 -8.36 -6.23 8.69
C SER A 21 -8.34 -7.15 7.46
N MET A 22 -8.05 -6.57 6.29
CA MET A 22 -7.92 -7.32 5.03
C MET A 22 -6.46 -7.66 4.70
N GLY A 23 -5.51 -7.09 5.44
CA GLY A 23 -4.07 -7.24 5.20
C GLY A 23 -3.65 -6.64 3.86
N VAL A 24 -4.20 -5.49 3.50
CA VAL A 24 -3.88 -4.74 2.26
C VAL A 24 -3.73 -3.25 2.56
N TYR A 25 -3.05 -2.52 1.69
CA TYR A 25 -3.01 -1.06 1.71
C TYR A 25 -3.13 -0.50 0.30
N PHE A 26 -3.46 0.79 0.22
CA PHE A 26 -3.61 1.51 -1.04
C PHE A 26 -2.61 2.65 -1.09
N ILE A 27 -1.98 2.79 -2.25
CA ILE A 27 -1.20 3.97 -2.61
C ILE A 27 -1.93 4.76 -3.69
N GLU A 28 -1.69 6.06 -3.72
CA GLU A 28 -2.24 6.96 -4.73
C GLU A 28 -1.09 7.55 -5.56
N ASP A 29 -1.22 7.44 -6.88
CA ASP A 29 -0.29 8.08 -7.80
C ASP A 29 -0.65 9.58 -8.00
N PRO A 30 0.24 10.39 -8.61
CA PRO A 30 -0.03 11.81 -8.84
C PRO A 30 -1.23 12.10 -9.76
N ASP A 31 -1.68 11.11 -10.54
CA ASP A 31 -2.84 11.21 -11.43
C ASP A 31 -4.15 10.85 -10.68
N GLY A 32 -4.07 10.45 -9.41
CA GLY A 32 -5.19 10.12 -8.54
C GLY A 32 -5.68 8.67 -8.67
N TYR A 33 -4.92 7.78 -9.32
CA TYR A 33 -5.26 6.37 -9.37
C TYR A 33 -4.86 5.66 -8.08
N TRP A 34 -5.76 4.79 -7.62
CA TRP A 34 -5.53 3.97 -6.44
C TRP A 34 -5.00 2.60 -6.85
N ILE A 35 -3.88 2.22 -6.25
CA ILE A 35 -3.25 0.93 -6.47
C ILE A 35 -3.34 0.13 -5.17
N GLU A 36 -4.00 -1.02 -5.23
CA GLU A 36 -4.06 -1.98 -4.12
C GLU A 36 -2.75 -2.76 -4.05
N ILE A 37 -2.11 -2.75 -2.88
CA ILE A 37 -0.98 -3.60 -2.57
C ILE A 37 -1.45 -4.69 -1.62
N ALA A 38 -1.37 -5.94 -2.10
CA ALA A 38 -1.72 -7.13 -1.35
C ALA A 38 -0.50 -8.06 -1.21
N PRO A 39 -0.38 -8.79 -0.08
CA PRO A 39 0.61 -9.84 0.05
C PRO A 39 0.26 -10.99 -0.90
N TYR A 40 1.29 -11.68 -1.38
CA TYR A 40 1.09 -12.90 -2.15
C TYR A 40 0.35 -13.94 -1.29
N ARG A 41 -0.73 -14.50 -1.83
CA ARG A 41 -1.51 -15.59 -1.20
C ARG A 41 -1.34 -16.86 -2.04
N ASN A 42 -0.89 -17.94 -1.42
CA ASN A 42 -0.78 -19.28 -2.00
C ASN A 42 -2.10 -20.03 -1.88
#